data_AF-A0A6H5L1T9-F1
#
_entry.id   AF-A0A6H5L1T9-F1
#
_cell.length_a   1.000
_cell.length_b   1.000
_cell.length_c   1.000
_cell.angle_alpha   90.00
_cell.angle_beta   90.00
_cell.angle_gamma   90.00
#
_symmetry.space_group_name_H-M   'P 1'
#
loop_
_entity.id
_entity.type
_entity.pdbx_description
1 polymer ?
#
loop_
_entity_poly.entity_id
_entity_poly.type
_entity_poly.pdbx_seq_one_letter_code
_entity_poly.pdbx_strand_id
1 'polypeptide(L)'
;MPITLLHVPQMRADLYTNGDYVLHMDSDVIVFEDVTYKHIFHLHKPVLPYRRYRTDAGFEGLLYTLCWQSGTSFAMGEDVLHEFSIFNTHVYPRSIYPAARKFLTERHDMSMVDFMSTRRGRCEHPNEMRQYSDEDNMRMFSDFNFIGAYMWYHMHDAVFWLPADPYDARLDDWRPNLLNYAWVCQANGRHVPSDATGLVQYVADHRMVTTLNQCGIVRRYWDVAWEQDPAIRTGIDTDSREWRAGL
;
A
#
# COMPACT_ATOMS: atom_id res chain seq x y z
N MET A 1 -33.30 16.32 1.79
CA MET A 1 -32.20 15.95 2.70
C MET A 1 -30.96 15.74 1.86
N PRO A 2 -29.86 16.48 2.07
CA PRO A 2 -28.60 16.18 1.40
C PRO A 2 -28.06 14.83 1.92
N ILE A 3 -27.72 13.93 0.99
CA ILE A 3 -27.02 12.70 1.30
C ILE A 3 -25.54 13.07 1.44
N THR A 4 -25.05 13.20 2.67
CA THR A 4 -23.62 13.27 2.93
C THR A 4 -23.08 11.84 2.82
N LEU A 5 -22.35 11.55 1.74
CA LEU A 5 -21.62 10.30 1.59
C LEU A 5 -20.47 10.32 2.61
N LEU A 6 -20.74 9.77 3.80
CA LEU A 6 -19.75 9.64 4.85
C LEU A 6 -18.85 8.44 4.46
N HIS A 7 -17.69 8.72 3.87
CA HIS A 7 -16.63 7.73 3.76
C HIS A 7 -16.30 7.28 5.18
N VAL A 8 -16.71 6.07 5.57
CA VAL A 8 -16.39 5.53 6.90
C VAL A 8 -14.88 5.29 6.89
N PRO A 9 -14.07 6.02 7.70
CA PRO A 9 -12.62 5.85 7.68
C PRO A 9 -12.26 4.41 8.01
N GLN A 10 -11.28 3.83 7.29
CA GLN A 10 -10.83 2.45 7.48
C GLN A 10 -10.37 2.22 8.93
N MET A 11 -9.92 3.29 9.57
CA MET A 11 -9.58 3.41 11.00
C MET A 11 -10.71 3.09 11.99
N ARG A 12 -11.94 2.78 11.54
CA ARG A 12 -13.08 2.38 12.39
C ARG A 12 -13.55 0.94 12.15
N ALA A 13 -12.87 0.19 11.29
CA ALA A 13 -13.32 -1.14 10.87
C ALA A 13 -13.46 -2.13 12.05
N ASP A 14 -12.65 -2.00 13.09
CA ASP A 14 -12.74 -2.78 14.34
C ASP A 14 -14.09 -2.67 15.05
N LEU A 15 -14.83 -1.57 14.87
CA LEU A 15 -16.12 -1.35 15.52
C LEU A 15 -17.25 -2.18 14.90
N TYR A 16 -17.02 -2.77 13.73
CA TYR A 16 -18.02 -3.50 12.95
C TYR A 16 -17.77 -5.01 12.94
N THR A 17 -16.84 -5.49 13.77
CA THR A 17 -16.46 -6.91 13.83
C THR A 17 -16.02 -7.32 15.24
N ASN A 18 -16.26 -8.58 15.57
CA ASN A 18 -15.78 -9.21 16.80
C ASN A 18 -14.54 -10.10 16.58
N GLY A 19 -14.06 -10.21 15.33
CA GLY A 19 -12.89 -11.03 15.00
C GLY A 19 -11.58 -10.46 15.56
N ASP A 20 -10.59 -11.32 15.77
CA ASP A 20 -9.26 -10.90 16.24
C ASP A 20 -8.46 -10.16 15.17
N TYR A 21 -8.82 -10.36 13.90
CA TYR A 21 -8.22 -9.72 12.74
C TYR A 21 -9.28 -9.07 11.87
N VAL A 22 -8.89 -8.03 11.15
CA VAL A 22 -9.74 -7.30 10.20
C VAL A 22 -9.09 -7.38 8.83
N LEU A 23 -9.79 -8.01 7.88
CA LEU A 23 -9.42 -8.02 6.46
C LEU A 23 -10.02 -6.79 5.78
N HIS A 24 -9.15 -5.95 5.23
CA HIS A 24 -9.49 -4.87 4.33
C HIS A 24 -9.30 -5.33 2.90
N MET A 25 -10.28 -4.97 2.07
CA MET A 25 -10.24 -5.14 0.63
C MET A 25 -10.72 -3.84 0.02
N ASP A 26 -9.94 -3.28 -0.89
CA ASP A 26 -10.38 -2.09 -1.60
C ASP A 26 -11.61 -2.37 -2.46
N SER A 27 -12.47 -1.37 -2.65
CA SER A 27 -13.71 -1.52 -3.41
C SER A 27 -13.49 -1.89 -4.88
N ASP A 28 -12.27 -1.71 -5.38
CA ASP A 28 -11.86 -1.98 -6.75
C ASP A 28 -10.99 -3.23 -6.88
N VAL A 29 -11.13 -4.22 -5.97
CA VAL A 29 -10.46 -5.52 -6.12
C VAL A 29 -11.42 -6.67 -6.45
N ILE A 30 -10.89 -7.66 -7.16
CA ILE A 30 -11.54 -8.93 -7.47
C ILE A 30 -10.71 -10.06 -6.87
N VAL A 31 -11.38 -10.93 -6.12
CA VAL A 31 -10.83 -12.20 -5.63
C VAL A 31 -11.00 -13.24 -6.74
N PHE A 32 -9.91 -13.88 -7.17
CA PHE A 32 -9.93 -14.82 -8.31
C PHE A 32 -9.70 -16.28 -7.90
N GLU A 33 -9.45 -16.55 -6.63
CA GLU A 33 -9.27 -17.89 -6.06
C GLU A 33 -9.82 -17.95 -4.63
N ASP A 34 -10.04 -19.16 -4.12
CA ASP A 34 -10.46 -19.33 -2.73
C ASP A 34 -9.38 -18.81 -1.77
N VAL A 35 -9.76 -17.87 -0.91
CA VAL A 35 -8.83 -17.27 0.06
C VAL A 35 -8.62 -18.23 1.22
N THR A 36 -7.38 -18.68 1.40
CA THR A 36 -7.01 -19.58 2.49
C THR A 36 -6.14 -18.89 3.52
N TYR A 37 -5.95 -19.52 4.67
CA TYR A 37 -5.06 -19.03 5.72
C TYR A 37 -3.64 -18.72 5.19
N LYS A 38 -3.13 -19.51 4.26
CA LYS A 38 -1.78 -19.36 3.69
C LYS A 38 -1.63 -18.10 2.84
N HIS A 39 -2.74 -17.54 2.34
CA HIS A 39 -2.76 -16.30 1.57
C HIS A 39 -2.68 -15.05 2.46
N ILE A 40 -2.94 -15.21 3.76
CA ILE A 40 -3.09 -14.09 4.69
C ILE A 40 -2.03 -14.14 5.80
N PHE A 41 -1.69 -15.34 6.27
CA PHE A 41 -0.86 -15.53 7.46
C PHE A 41 0.42 -16.30 7.15
N HIS A 42 1.50 -15.86 7.79
CA HIS A 42 2.78 -16.56 7.85
C HIS A 42 3.24 -16.63 9.31
N LEU A 43 3.65 -17.83 9.77
CA LEU A 43 4.04 -18.06 11.17
C LEU A 43 3.02 -17.51 12.19
N HIS A 44 1.73 -17.73 11.91
CA HIS A 44 0.60 -17.27 12.72
C HIS A 44 0.41 -15.74 12.83
N LYS A 45 1.11 -14.96 12.00
CA LYS A 45 0.97 -13.51 11.94
C LYS A 45 0.43 -13.09 10.58
N PRO A 46 -0.42 -12.06 10.51
CA PRO A 46 -0.85 -11.50 9.24
C PRO A 46 0.36 -10.94 8.49
N VAL A 47 0.39 -11.14 7.18
CA VAL A 47 1.49 -10.68 6.33
C VAL A 47 1.20 -9.26 5.85
N LEU A 48 2.15 -8.35 6.07
CA LEU A 48 2.09 -6.99 5.54
C LEU A 48 3.28 -6.71 4.63
N PRO A 49 3.04 -6.39 3.35
CA PRO A 49 4.11 -5.96 2.47
C PRO A 49 4.61 -4.57 2.89
N TYR A 50 5.90 -4.32 2.72
CA TYR A 50 6.49 -2.99 2.82
C TYR A 50 7.59 -2.78 1.78
N ARG A 51 7.84 -1.54 1.40
CA ARG A 51 8.96 -1.14 0.55
C ARG A 51 9.39 0.27 0.91
N ARG A 52 10.62 0.66 0.58
CA ARG A 52 11.03 2.06 0.78
C ARG A 52 10.31 2.99 -0.19
N TYR A 53 9.99 4.20 0.28
CA TYR A 53 9.68 5.30 -0.63
C TYR A 53 10.94 5.65 -1.44
N ARG A 54 10.80 5.83 -2.75
CA ARG A 54 11.90 6.10 -3.67
C ARG A 54 11.60 7.31 -4.54
N THR A 55 12.52 8.27 -4.52
CA THR A 55 12.46 9.50 -5.32
C THR A 55 13.28 9.40 -6.60
N ASP A 56 14.12 8.37 -6.72
CA ASP A 56 15.13 8.18 -7.77
C ASP A 56 14.64 7.36 -8.97
N ALA A 57 13.51 6.67 -8.84
CA ALA A 57 13.02 5.74 -9.85
C ALA A 57 11.94 6.39 -10.74
N GLY A 58 12.30 6.70 -11.99
CA GLY A 58 11.41 7.22 -13.05
C GLY A 58 10.33 6.25 -13.54
N PHE A 59 9.89 5.30 -12.72
CA PHE A 59 8.69 4.52 -13.00
C PHE A 59 7.49 5.36 -12.63
N GLU A 60 6.63 5.63 -13.61
CA GLU A 60 5.42 6.45 -13.44
C GLU A 60 4.59 6.01 -12.22
N GLY A 61 4.57 4.71 -11.87
CA GLY A 61 3.88 4.15 -10.70
C GLY A 61 4.48 4.49 -9.32
N LEU A 62 5.77 4.81 -9.20
CA LEU A 62 6.44 5.11 -7.91
C LEU A 62 6.21 6.56 -7.47
N LEU A 63 6.05 7.48 -8.40
CA LEU A 63 5.73 8.89 -8.08
C LEU A 63 4.36 9.04 -7.40
N TYR A 64 3.40 8.15 -7.72
CA TYR A 64 2.08 8.11 -7.06
C TYR A 64 2.11 7.67 -5.60
N THR A 65 3.23 7.14 -5.11
CA THR A 65 3.25 6.64 -3.74
C THR A 65 3.93 7.62 -2.81
N LEU A 66 4.85 8.43 -3.33
CA LEU A 66 5.47 9.55 -2.61
C LEU A 66 4.46 10.57 -2.08
N CYS A 67 3.36 10.82 -2.79
CA CYS A 67 2.33 11.75 -2.31
C CYS A 67 1.67 11.29 -0.99
N TRP A 68 1.68 10.01 -0.67
CA TRP A 68 1.21 9.52 0.63
C TRP A 68 2.26 9.67 1.73
N GLN A 69 3.54 9.77 1.38
CA GLN A 69 4.63 9.83 2.35
C GLN A 69 4.48 11.07 3.24
N SER A 70 4.30 12.26 2.66
CA SER A 70 4.25 13.51 3.43
C SER A 70 3.12 13.53 4.46
N GLY A 71 1.89 13.17 4.09
CA GLY A 71 0.80 13.14 5.07
C GLY A 71 0.90 11.98 6.07
N THR A 72 1.51 10.85 5.69
CA THR A 72 1.80 9.77 6.64
C THR A 72 2.87 10.19 7.65
N SER A 73 3.97 10.80 7.19
CA SER A 73 5.02 11.39 8.04
C SER A 73 4.47 12.49 8.94
N PHE A 74 3.59 13.35 8.43
CA PHE A 74 2.89 14.34 9.25
C PHE A 74 2.07 13.67 10.36
N ALA A 75 1.31 12.62 10.02
CA ALA A 75 0.48 11.91 10.99
C ALA A 75 1.30 11.20 12.08
N MET A 76 2.42 10.56 11.70
CA MET A 76 3.37 9.95 12.63
C MET A 76 4.14 11.00 13.43
N GLY A 77 4.41 12.15 12.83
CA GLY A 77 5.22 13.21 13.41
C GLY A 77 6.73 12.97 13.32
N GLU A 78 7.15 12.08 12.43
CA GLU A 78 8.53 11.74 12.06
C GLU A 78 8.58 11.29 10.59
N ASP A 79 9.77 11.18 10.02
CA ASP A 79 9.93 10.76 8.64
C ASP A 79 9.64 9.28 8.46
N VAL A 80 8.56 8.96 7.74
CA VAL A 80 8.20 7.59 7.38
C VAL A 80 8.94 7.20 6.11
N LEU A 81 9.81 6.19 6.24
CA LEU A 81 10.68 5.74 5.14
C LEU A 81 10.04 4.67 4.25
N HIS A 82 8.96 4.03 4.71
CA HIS A 82 8.37 2.88 4.05
C HIS A 82 6.92 3.14 3.63
N GLU A 83 6.58 2.60 2.45
CA GLU A 83 5.21 2.45 1.97
C GLU A 83 4.67 1.09 2.39
N PHE A 84 3.43 1.07 2.89
CA PHE A 84 2.73 -0.12 3.39
C PHE A 84 1.45 -0.43 2.59
N SER A 85 0.97 0.52 1.77
CA SER A 85 -0.20 0.35 0.88
C SER A 85 0.14 -0.30 -0.46
N ILE A 86 0.99 -1.33 -0.45
CA ILE A 86 1.50 -1.95 -1.69
C ILE A 86 0.46 -2.88 -2.33
N PHE A 87 -0.27 -3.63 -1.50
CA PHE A 87 -1.40 -4.43 -1.94
C PHE A 87 -2.70 -3.66 -1.71
N ASN A 88 -3.74 -4.02 -2.45
CA ASN A 88 -5.10 -3.51 -2.26
C ASN A 88 -5.89 -4.36 -1.24
N THR A 89 -5.17 -5.19 -0.47
CA THR A 89 -5.69 -6.00 0.61
C THR A 89 -4.73 -6.01 1.77
N HIS A 90 -5.25 -5.85 2.98
CA HIS A 90 -4.47 -5.84 4.20
C HIS A 90 -5.21 -6.56 5.30
N VAL A 91 -4.48 -7.30 6.12
CA VAL A 91 -5.05 -7.90 7.34
C VAL A 91 -4.31 -7.35 8.53
N TYR A 92 -5.07 -6.77 9.46
CA TYR A 92 -4.52 -6.17 10.66
C TYR A 92 -5.10 -6.83 11.92
N PRO A 93 -4.31 -6.98 13.00
CA PRO A 93 -4.84 -7.33 14.31
C PRO A 93 -5.83 -6.27 14.77
N ARG A 94 -7.00 -6.65 15.28
CA ARG A 94 -8.05 -5.70 15.69
C ARG A 94 -7.58 -4.73 16.79
N SER A 95 -6.57 -5.10 17.57
CA SER A 95 -5.95 -4.24 18.59
C SER A 95 -5.27 -2.98 18.02
N ILE A 96 -4.90 -2.96 16.73
CA ILE A 96 -4.24 -1.81 16.12
C ILE A 96 -5.11 -0.56 16.08
N TYR A 97 -6.40 -0.72 15.80
CA TYR A 97 -7.30 0.39 15.52
C TYR A 97 -7.49 1.33 16.72
N PRO A 98 -7.83 0.85 17.94
CA PRO A 98 -7.91 1.74 19.09
C PRO A 98 -6.54 2.34 19.45
N ALA A 99 -5.44 1.60 19.29
CA ALA A 99 -4.10 2.09 19.57
C ALA A 99 -3.69 3.23 18.63
N ALA A 100 -3.88 3.06 17.32
CA ALA A 100 -3.55 4.04 16.30
C ALA A 100 -4.48 5.27 16.36
N ARG A 101 -5.78 5.09 16.64
CA ARG A 101 -6.68 6.24 16.89
C ARG A 101 -6.25 7.06 18.10
N LYS A 102 -5.90 6.38 19.20
CA LYS A 102 -5.41 7.03 20.43
C LYS A 102 -4.13 7.82 20.15
N PHE A 103 -3.19 7.22 19.41
CA PHE A 103 -1.95 7.87 19.01
C PHE A 103 -2.18 9.15 18.21
N LEU A 104 -3.06 9.14 17.21
CA LEU A 104 -3.39 10.36 16.46
C LEU A 104 -3.93 11.46 17.38
N THR A 105 -4.78 11.09 18.33
CA THR A 105 -5.35 12.06 19.27
C THR A 105 -4.31 12.65 20.21
N GLU A 106 -3.43 11.83 20.77
CA GLU A 106 -2.37 12.31 21.64
C GLU A 106 -1.33 13.15 20.88
N ARG A 107 -1.03 12.78 19.63
CA ARG A 107 0.01 13.43 18.82
C ARG A 107 -0.39 14.80 18.27
N HIS A 108 -1.66 14.95 17.89
CA HIS A 108 -2.19 16.13 17.20
C HIS A 108 -3.13 16.97 18.05
N ASP A 109 -3.44 16.54 19.28
CA ASP A 109 -4.42 17.20 20.18
C ASP A 109 -5.81 17.36 19.52
N MET A 110 -6.21 16.34 18.74
CA MET A 110 -7.45 16.35 17.95
C MET A 110 -8.14 14.99 17.97
N SER A 111 -9.47 14.94 17.92
CA SER A 111 -10.14 13.65 17.73
C SER A 111 -9.75 13.04 16.37
N MET A 112 -9.74 11.71 16.25
CA MET A 112 -9.47 11.08 14.95
C MET A 112 -10.43 11.56 13.86
N VAL A 113 -11.70 11.78 14.19
CA VAL A 113 -12.70 12.28 13.23
C VAL A 113 -12.32 13.68 12.74
N ASP A 114 -11.91 14.56 13.65
CA ASP A 114 -11.50 15.92 13.29
C ASP A 114 -10.20 15.89 12.48
N PHE A 115 -9.22 15.07 12.90
CA PHE A 115 -7.99 14.87 12.14
C PHE A 115 -8.28 14.45 10.70
N MET A 116 -9.09 13.41 10.51
CA MET A 116 -9.47 12.90 9.18
C MET A 116 -10.24 13.95 8.37
N SER A 117 -11.05 14.80 9.00
CA SER A 117 -11.77 15.88 8.31
C SER A 117 -10.86 16.97 7.73
N THR A 118 -9.65 17.13 8.30
CA THR A 118 -8.63 18.04 7.78
C THR A 118 -7.81 17.43 6.63
N ARG A 119 -7.82 16.10 6.51
CA ARG A 119 -7.11 15.40 5.44
C ARG A 119 -7.91 15.51 4.15
N ARG A 120 -7.21 15.74 3.05
CA ARG A 120 -7.80 15.97 1.73
C ARG A 120 -6.87 15.46 0.65
N GLY A 121 -7.43 15.28 -0.54
CA GLY A 121 -6.67 14.96 -1.73
C GLY A 121 -6.80 13.50 -2.12
N ARG A 122 -6.59 13.27 -3.40
CA ARG A 122 -6.30 11.97 -3.97
C ARG A 122 -4.91 12.10 -4.53
N CYS A 123 -4.10 11.05 -4.44
CA CYS A 123 -2.90 11.02 -5.25
C CYS A 123 -3.30 10.99 -6.72
N GLU A 124 -3.10 12.14 -7.37
CA GLU A 124 -3.33 12.32 -8.79
C GLU A 124 -2.25 11.59 -9.61
N HIS A 125 -2.57 11.35 -10.88
CA HIS A 125 -1.62 10.80 -11.83
C HIS A 125 -0.39 11.71 -11.98
N PRO A 126 0.86 11.23 -12.05
CA PRO A 126 2.04 11.96 -12.48
C PRO A 126 1.83 12.89 -13.67
N ASN A 127 1.06 12.45 -14.67
CA ASN A 127 0.72 13.23 -15.86
C ASN A 127 -0.32 14.33 -15.59
N GLU A 128 -1.06 14.21 -14.49
CA GLU A 128 -2.02 15.19 -14.00
C GLU A 128 -1.50 15.95 -12.77
N MET A 129 -0.28 15.63 -12.29
CA MET A 129 0.23 16.16 -11.02
C MET A 129 0.31 17.67 -11.11
N ARG A 130 -0.67 18.30 -10.48
CA ARG A 130 -0.56 19.70 -10.13
C ARG A 130 0.65 19.85 -9.21
N GLN A 131 1.36 20.96 -9.36
CA GLN A 131 2.30 21.36 -8.32
C GLN A 131 1.49 21.64 -7.06
N TYR A 132 1.46 20.67 -6.16
CA TYR A 132 0.86 20.82 -4.85
C TYR A 132 1.77 21.66 -3.98
N SER A 133 1.17 22.52 -3.16
CA SER A 133 1.91 23.15 -2.08
C SER A 133 2.34 22.09 -1.06
N ASP A 134 3.38 22.38 -0.27
CA ASP A 134 3.78 21.49 0.84
C ASP A 134 2.62 21.23 1.80
N GLU A 135 1.77 22.24 2.03
CA GLU A 135 0.58 22.12 2.85
C GLU A 135 -0.43 21.13 2.26
N ASP A 136 -0.63 21.14 0.94
CA ASP A 136 -1.52 20.19 0.27
C ASP A 136 -0.96 18.76 0.34
N ASN A 137 0.36 18.59 0.16
CA ASN A 137 1.03 17.30 0.31
C ASN A 137 0.89 16.73 1.73
N MET A 138 0.99 17.56 2.77
CA MET A 138 0.77 17.13 4.16
C MET A 138 -0.68 16.72 4.44
N ARG A 139 -1.64 17.19 3.64
CA ARG A 139 -3.06 16.81 3.76
C ARG A 139 -3.37 15.50 3.07
N MET A 140 -2.53 15.03 2.14
CA MET A 140 -2.68 13.74 1.46
C MET A 140 -2.38 12.57 2.39
N PHE A 141 -3.42 11.85 2.79
CA PHE A 141 -3.31 10.84 3.83
C PHE A 141 -3.92 9.51 3.37
N SER A 142 -3.20 8.42 3.65
CA SER A 142 -3.66 7.06 3.42
C SER A 142 -3.75 6.35 4.76
N ASP A 143 -4.97 5.94 5.14
CA ASP A 143 -5.24 5.17 6.35
C ASP A 143 -4.34 3.92 6.44
N PHE A 144 -4.19 3.17 5.35
CA PHE A 144 -3.35 1.98 5.28
C PHE A 144 -1.85 2.27 5.47
N ASN A 145 -1.32 3.33 4.86
CA ASN A 145 0.08 3.72 5.05
C ASN A 145 0.32 4.14 6.50
N PHE A 146 -0.63 4.86 7.10
CA PHE A 146 -0.54 5.23 8.52
C PHE A 146 -0.62 4.03 9.46
N ILE A 147 -1.58 3.12 9.26
CA ILE A 147 -1.67 1.89 10.06
C ILE A 147 -0.38 1.08 9.92
N GLY A 148 0.12 0.90 8.69
CA GLY A 148 1.38 0.21 8.44
C GLY A 148 2.57 0.86 9.14
N ALA A 149 2.69 2.20 9.05
CA ALA A 149 3.74 2.95 9.73
C ALA A 149 3.63 2.80 11.26
N TYR A 150 2.44 3.00 11.83
CA TYR A 150 2.24 2.82 13.26
C TYR A 150 2.64 1.40 13.72
N MET A 151 2.24 0.38 12.96
CA MET A 151 2.64 -1.00 13.27
C MET A 151 4.15 -1.18 13.18
N TRP A 152 4.80 -0.60 12.18
CA TRP A 152 6.24 -0.68 12.00
C TRP A 152 6.99 -0.13 13.22
N TYR A 153 6.60 1.04 13.73
CA TYR A 153 7.31 1.74 14.81
C TYR A 153 6.87 1.32 16.22
N HIS A 154 5.61 0.88 16.41
CA HIS A 154 5.05 0.65 17.76
C HIS A 154 4.51 -0.76 17.99
N MET A 155 4.28 -1.55 16.95
CA MET A 155 3.73 -2.91 17.06
C MET A 155 4.43 -3.87 16.08
N HIS A 156 5.76 -3.75 15.96
CA HIS A 156 6.52 -4.38 14.89
C HIS A 156 6.33 -5.90 14.84
N ASP A 157 6.25 -6.54 16.02
CA ASP A 157 6.10 -7.98 16.13
C ASP A 157 4.68 -8.50 15.91
N ALA A 158 3.68 -7.63 15.70
CA ALA A 158 2.28 -8.04 15.56
C ALA A 158 1.94 -8.62 14.17
N VAL A 159 2.81 -8.42 13.19
CA VAL A 159 2.68 -8.89 11.80
C VAL A 159 3.94 -9.64 11.36
N PHE A 160 3.84 -10.32 10.23
CA PHE A 160 5.00 -10.76 9.48
C PHE A 160 5.27 -9.74 8.36
N TRP A 161 6.42 -9.08 8.41
CA TRP A 161 6.80 -8.10 7.40
C TRP A 161 7.33 -8.80 6.16
N LEU A 162 6.70 -8.53 5.02
CA LEU A 162 7.13 -9.02 3.72
C LEU A 162 7.82 -7.87 2.97
N PRO A 163 9.15 -7.84 2.84
CA PRO A 163 9.78 -6.86 1.97
C PRO A 163 9.24 -7.06 0.56
N ALA A 164 8.91 -5.98 -0.14
CA ALA A 164 8.40 -6.00 -1.52
C ALA A 164 9.38 -5.33 -2.50
N ASP A 165 10.49 -4.80 -1.99
CA ASP A 165 11.56 -4.23 -2.79
C ASP A 165 12.68 -5.26 -3.03
N PRO A 166 13.13 -5.50 -4.29
CA PRO A 166 14.37 -6.24 -4.60
C PRO A 166 15.55 -5.91 -3.70
N TYR A 167 15.71 -4.63 -3.36
CA TYR A 167 16.91 -4.12 -2.68
C TYR A 167 16.85 -4.34 -1.17
N ASP A 168 15.68 -4.63 -0.61
CA ASP A 168 15.47 -4.83 0.83
C ASP A 168 15.54 -6.31 1.26
N ALA A 169 15.66 -7.26 0.32
CA ALA A 169 15.67 -8.70 0.60
C ALA A 169 16.84 -9.43 -0.06
N ARG A 170 17.31 -10.51 0.57
CA ARG A 170 18.19 -11.48 -0.12
C ARG A 170 17.34 -12.24 -1.14
N LEU A 171 17.83 -12.32 -2.38
CA LEU A 171 17.12 -12.90 -3.54
C LEU A 171 16.50 -14.29 -3.28
N ASP A 172 17.16 -15.12 -2.47
CA ASP A 172 16.78 -16.52 -2.26
C ASP A 172 15.61 -16.72 -1.26
N ASP A 173 15.31 -15.75 -0.40
CA ASP A 173 14.23 -15.85 0.60
C ASP A 173 12.88 -15.24 0.11
N TRP A 174 12.92 -14.47 -0.98
CA TRP A 174 11.87 -13.49 -1.31
C TRP A 174 10.89 -13.93 -2.41
N ARG A 175 11.41 -14.48 -3.53
CA ARG A 175 10.65 -14.64 -4.78
C ARG A 175 9.45 -15.59 -4.75
N PRO A 176 9.54 -16.80 -4.16
CA PRO A 176 8.43 -17.75 -4.20
C PRO A 176 7.20 -17.32 -3.39
N ASN A 177 7.34 -16.30 -2.53
CA ASN A 177 6.35 -15.98 -1.50
C ASN A 177 5.44 -14.81 -1.85
N LEU A 178 5.91 -13.80 -2.58
CA LEU A 178 5.11 -12.58 -2.82
C LEU A 178 3.81 -12.88 -3.59
N LEU A 179 3.88 -13.82 -4.53
CA LEU A 179 2.72 -14.26 -5.33
C LEU A 179 1.67 -15.02 -4.51
N ASN A 180 2.04 -15.60 -3.35
CA ASN A 180 1.09 -16.27 -2.46
C ASN A 180 0.22 -15.26 -1.70
N TYR A 181 0.69 -14.01 -1.60
CA TYR A 181 0.00 -12.95 -0.85
C TYR A 181 -0.68 -11.93 -1.78
N ALA A 182 -0.43 -12.00 -3.09
CA ALA A 182 -1.09 -11.19 -4.12
C ALA A 182 -2.29 -11.95 -4.75
N TRP A 183 -3.24 -12.36 -3.91
CA TRP A 183 -4.41 -13.19 -4.26
C TRP A 183 -5.64 -12.37 -4.69
N VAL A 184 -5.48 -11.06 -4.87
CA VAL A 184 -6.47 -10.17 -5.48
C VAL A 184 -5.91 -9.49 -6.72
N CYS A 185 -6.80 -9.10 -7.62
CA CYS A 185 -6.49 -8.21 -8.73
C CYS A 185 -7.23 -6.91 -8.57
N GLN A 186 -6.56 -5.80 -8.87
CA GLN A 186 -7.26 -4.53 -9.01
C GLN A 186 -8.13 -4.59 -10.28
N ALA A 187 -9.45 -4.48 -10.11
CA ALA A 187 -10.43 -4.38 -11.18
C ALA A 187 -10.24 -3.11 -11.99
N ASN A 188 -9.74 -2.06 -11.34
CA ASN A 188 -9.47 -0.77 -11.96
C ASN A 188 -7.95 -0.58 -11.99
N GLY A 189 -7.29 -0.95 -13.10
CA GLY A 189 -5.94 -0.42 -13.32
C GLY A 189 -6.02 1.09 -13.17
N ARG A 190 -5.24 1.71 -12.28
CA ARG A 190 -5.24 3.17 -12.01
C ARG A 190 -4.89 4.04 -13.22
N HIS A 191 -4.77 3.44 -14.41
CA HIS A 191 -4.52 4.10 -15.67
C HIS A 191 -5.85 4.39 -16.37
N VAL A 192 -6.47 5.52 -16.04
CA VAL A 192 -7.43 6.16 -16.93
C VAL A 192 -6.61 6.87 -18.00
N PRO A 193 -6.67 6.46 -19.28
CA PRO A 193 -5.87 7.12 -20.29
C PRO A 193 -6.28 8.57 -20.44
N SER A 194 -5.29 9.46 -20.60
CA SER A 194 -5.50 10.91 -20.70
C SER A 194 -6.11 11.36 -22.03
N ASP A 195 -6.08 10.50 -23.05
CA ASP A 195 -6.66 10.78 -24.36
C ASP A 195 -8.04 10.12 -24.52
N ALA A 196 -8.90 10.74 -25.34
CA ALA A 196 -10.27 10.28 -25.53
C ALA A 196 -10.36 8.86 -26.14
N THR A 197 -9.36 8.45 -26.93
CA THR A 197 -9.32 7.11 -27.54
C THR A 197 -9.00 6.08 -26.48
N GLY A 198 -7.97 6.33 -25.66
CA GLY A 198 -7.63 5.52 -24.52
C GLY A 198 -8.77 5.46 -23.50
N LEU A 199 -9.50 6.54 -23.24
CA LEU A 199 -10.67 6.51 -22.34
C LEU A 199 -11.80 5.62 -22.87
N VAL A 200 -12.11 5.67 -24.18
CA VAL A 200 -13.11 4.80 -24.80
C VAL A 200 -12.69 3.33 -24.71
N GLN A 201 -11.41 3.04 -24.97
CA GLN A 201 -10.84 1.70 -24.84
C GLN A 201 -10.85 1.23 -23.38
N TYR A 202 -10.47 2.10 -22.44
CA TYR A 202 -10.53 1.84 -20.99
C TYR A 202 -11.95 1.52 -20.52
N VAL A 203 -12.96 2.27 -20.96
CA VAL A 203 -14.37 2.01 -20.62
C VAL A 203 -14.84 0.69 -21.24
N ALA A 204 -14.40 0.35 -22.45
CA ALA A 204 -14.69 -0.93 -23.09
C ALA A 204 -14.01 -2.09 -22.34
N ASP A 205 -12.75 -1.94 -21.94
CA ASP A 205 -11.95 -2.94 -21.23
C ASP A 205 -12.38 -3.10 -19.76
N HIS A 206 -12.82 -2.02 -19.09
CA HIS A 206 -13.42 -2.06 -17.75
C HIS A 206 -14.68 -2.93 -17.70
N ARG A 207 -15.46 -2.95 -18.78
CA ARG A 207 -16.61 -3.85 -18.92
C ARG A 207 -16.19 -5.28 -19.25
N MET A 208 -14.92 -5.51 -19.57
CA MET A 208 -14.35 -6.81 -19.97
C MET A 208 -13.41 -7.46 -18.95
N VAL A 209 -13.12 -6.83 -17.79
CA VAL A 209 -12.45 -7.51 -16.67
C VAL A 209 -13.37 -8.61 -16.13
N THR A 210 -13.30 -9.76 -16.79
CA THR A 210 -14.24 -10.87 -16.65
C THR A 210 -13.54 -12.22 -16.55
N THR A 211 -12.19 -12.29 -16.67
CA THR A 211 -11.45 -13.56 -16.65
C THR A 211 -10.04 -13.51 -16.04
N LEU A 212 -9.62 -14.65 -15.47
CA LEU A 212 -8.32 -14.93 -14.83
C LEU A 212 -7.06 -14.58 -15.66
N ASN A 213 -7.14 -14.51 -16.99
CA ASN A 213 -5.96 -14.37 -17.85
C ASN A 213 -5.29 -12.98 -17.80
N GLN A 214 -6.02 -11.91 -17.47
CA GLN A 214 -5.47 -10.55 -17.44
C GLN A 214 -4.74 -10.23 -16.12
N CYS A 215 -5.13 -10.84 -15.01
CA CYS A 215 -4.34 -10.87 -13.77
C CYS A 215 -2.94 -11.47 -13.99
N GLY A 216 -2.88 -12.52 -14.83
CA GLY A 216 -1.63 -13.15 -15.23
C GLY A 216 -0.69 -12.24 -16.03
N ILE A 217 -1.19 -11.18 -16.68
CA ILE A 217 -0.36 -10.22 -17.42
C ILE A 217 0.37 -9.27 -16.44
N VAL A 218 -0.28 -8.84 -15.37
CA VAL A 218 0.39 -8.08 -14.29
C VAL A 218 1.42 -8.97 -13.61
N ARG A 219 1.06 -10.22 -13.32
CA ARG A 219 2.01 -11.23 -12.80
C ARG A 219 3.21 -11.42 -13.74
N ARG A 220 2.97 -11.53 -15.05
CA ARG A 220 4.02 -11.60 -16.08
C ARG A 220 4.81 -10.31 -16.26
N TYR A 221 4.23 -9.13 -16.03
CA TYR A 221 4.96 -7.87 -16.10
C TYR A 221 6.05 -7.83 -15.01
N TRP A 222 5.74 -8.32 -13.81
CA TRP A 222 6.73 -8.53 -12.75
C TRP A 222 7.77 -9.60 -13.11
N ASP A 223 7.36 -10.69 -13.78
CA ASP A 223 8.30 -11.71 -14.25
C ASP A 223 9.23 -11.20 -15.37
N VAL A 224 8.70 -10.43 -16.33
CA VAL A 224 9.42 -9.97 -17.54
C VAL A 224 10.25 -8.71 -17.31
N ALA A 225 9.75 -7.72 -16.56
CA ALA A 225 10.53 -6.53 -16.20
C ALA A 225 11.78 -6.90 -15.38
N TRP A 226 11.74 -8.03 -14.67
CA TRP A 226 12.85 -8.53 -13.88
C TRP A 226 13.84 -9.38 -14.68
N GLU A 227 13.39 -10.17 -15.65
CA GLU A 227 14.29 -10.95 -16.51
C GLU A 227 15.12 -10.08 -17.46
N GLN A 228 14.66 -8.85 -17.72
CA GLN A 228 15.24 -7.94 -18.70
C GLN A 228 16.10 -6.82 -18.12
N ASP A 229 16.22 -6.66 -16.79
CA ASP A 229 17.13 -5.69 -16.17
C ASP A 229 18.54 -6.30 -15.95
N PRO A 230 19.57 -5.91 -16.74
CA PRO A 230 20.91 -6.41 -16.58
C PRO A 230 21.58 -5.94 -15.27
N ALA A 231 21.15 -4.83 -14.66
CA ALA A 231 21.72 -4.33 -13.41
C ALA A 231 21.46 -5.28 -12.23
N ILE A 232 20.33 -6.00 -12.26
CA ILE A 232 20.00 -7.04 -11.27
C ILE A 232 20.80 -8.33 -11.53
N ARG A 233 21.16 -8.62 -12.78
CA ARG A 233 22.02 -9.77 -13.12
C ARG A 233 23.49 -9.56 -12.74
N THR A 234 23.99 -8.32 -12.81
CA THR A 234 25.41 -8.01 -12.57
C THR A 234 25.70 -7.41 -11.20
N GLY A 235 24.67 -6.96 -10.47
CA GLY A 235 24.79 -6.28 -9.17
C GLY A 235 25.04 -7.17 -7.95
N ILE A 236 25.53 -8.40 -8.13
CA ILE A 236 26.18 -9.16 -7.05
C ILE A 236 27.62 -8.64 -6.96
N ASP A 237 27.78 -7.41 -6.46
CA ASP A 237 29.06 -6.97 -5.93
C ASP A 237 29.00 -7.01 -4.41
N THR A 238 29.98 -7.69 -3.83
CA THR A 238 29.93 -8.43 -2.57
C THR A 238 30.16 -7.58 -1.31
N ASP A 239 29.73 -6.33 -1.26
CA ASP A 239 30.13 -5.40 -0.18
C ASP A 239 29.01 -4.94 0.76
N SER A 240 28.10 -5.86 1.14
CA SER A 240 27.09 -5.62 2.18
C SER A 240 27.53 -6.03 3.60
N ARG A 241 28.84 -6.10 3.86
CA ARG A 241 29.38 -6.36 5.20
C ARG A 241 29.50 -5.09 6.05
N GLU A 242 28.41 -4.38 6.32
CA GLU A 242 28.41 -3.41 7.45
C GLU A 242 27.00 -2.89 7.79
N TRP A 243 26.06 -3.76 8.17
CA TRP A 243 24.87 -3.32 8.90
C TRP A 243 24.58 -4.28 10.05
N ARG A 244 25.29 -4.07 11.16
CA ARG A 244 24.88 -4.51 12.50
C ARG A 244 24.94 -3.31 13.45
N ALA A 245 23.83 -3.14 14.17
CA ALA A 245 23.63 -2.43 15.43
C ALA A 245 23.57 -0.89 15.39
N GLY A 246 22.39 -0.37 15.74
CA GLY A 246 22.22 1.03 16.10
C GLY A 246 20.76 1.41 16.39
N LEU A 247 20.20 0.85 17.47
CA LEU A 247 18.97 1.26 18.20
C LEU A 247 17.64 1.29 17.43
#